data_AF-A0A7Z9WTS8-F1
#
_entry.id   AF-A0A7Z9WTS8-F1
#
_cell.length_a   1.000
_cell.length_b   1.000
_cell.length_c   1.000
_cell.angle_alpha   90.00
_cell.angle_beta   90.00
_cell.angle_gamma   90.00
#
_symmetry.space_group_name_H-M   'P 1'
#
loop_
_entity.id
_entity.type
_entity.pdbx_description
1 polymer ?
#
loop_
_entity_poly.entity_id
_entity_poly.type
_entity_poly.pdbx_seq_one_letter_code
_entity_poly.pdbx_strand_id
1 'polypeptide(L)'
;NSANIGVTATIVNTGSGYTLMFSAEKTGVANAINISVSDNDGDDTDNTGLSQLINANMNETVAAQDATIAINGLAISRSDNVISDVIDGLTLNLNSADPGVTQTITVSRDTSEAQQAVQDFVDLYNSLQDVFDILGSYGNSPTEEDPVSGSLKGDATLRMLKQQVREMVSQPVAGLTGAVRSLADVGIKTNLDGTLELDTAKLQQALDADPEAVAKLFGPSLTATDPLVSYLGSNDKTPEGTWDLFISAAAEQAVLTGAVLGGSGSITLDGSNNTLEISINGTASTTISLAQGTYTQDELAALLQSAINNETNIAAAGGKVSVRYDSANDRFELATDRYGSQASIELTGGTALTSGVLGFSVGDSDTGVDVGGQISDPVTGNTYTFTGEGRRVRVSDYALDGLPKGLEFNVEGSATGNRGSITFSRGVAARIVNAFEQWMSAEGVVGQKLESLNDKQR
;
A
#
# COMPACT_ATOMS: atom_id res chain seq x y z
N ASN A 1 -23.99 22.08 -17.61
CA ASN A 1 -22.72 21.63 -18.22
C ASN A 1 -21.58 22.57 -17.88
N SER A 2 -21.51 23.81 -18.39
CA SER A 2 -20.39 24.72 -18.06
C SER A 2 -20.23 25.04 -16.57
N ALA A 3 -21.30 24.92 -15.78
CA ALA A 3 -21.26 25.09 -14.33
C ALA A 3 -20.50 23.98 -13.58
N ASN A 4 -20.30 22.81 -14.19
CA ASN A 4 -19.54 21.68 -13.63
C ASN A 4 -19.96 21.28 -12.19
N ILE A 5 -21.27 21.16 -11.95
CA ILE A 5 -21.86 20.91 -10.62
C ILE A 5 -22.26 19.43 -10.41
N GLY A 6 -21.67 18.48 -11.15
CA GLY A 6 -21.99 17.06 -11.03
C GLY A 6 -23.28 16.60 -11.74
N VAL A 7 -23.87 17.47 -12.57
CA VAL A 7 -25.05 17.20 -13.39
C VAL A 7 -24.78 17.57 -14.85
N THR A 8 -25.06 16.62 -15.74
CA THR A 8 -25.04 16.83 -17.18
C THR A 8 -26.46 17.04 -17.71
N ALA A 9 -26.64 18.06 -18.53
CA ALA A 9 -27.88 18.39 -19.21
C ALA A 9 -27.74 18.17 -20.72
N THR A 10 -28.75 17.60 -21.36
CA THR A 10 -28.78 17.40 -22.81
C THR A 10 -30.19 17.55 -23.37
N ILE A 11 -30.32 17.91 -24.65
CA ILE A 11 -31.60 17.94 -25.35
C ILE A 11 -31.76 16.63 -26.13
N VAL A 12 -32.84 15.92 -25.86
CA VAL A 12 -33.19 14.65 -26.51
C VAL A 12 -34.33 14.89 -27.49
N ASN A 13 -34.17 14.44 -28.73
CA ASN A 13 -35.28 14.39 -29.69
C ASN A 13 -36.02 13.05 -29.53
N THR A 14 -37.26 13.09 -29.04
CA THR A 14 -38.08 11.90 -28.77
C THR A 14 -38.87 11.41 -29.99
N GLY A 15 -38.72 12.08 -31.14
CA GLY A 15 -39.51 11.84 -32.36
C GLY A 15 -40.85 12.56 -32.38
N SER A 16 -41.42 12.88 -31.22
CA SER A 16 -42.61 13.74 -31.07
C SER A 16 -42.29 15.17 -30.64
N GLY A 17 -41.02 15.46 -30.31
CA GLY A 17 -40.57 16.77 -29.86
C GLY A 17 -39.16 16.72 -29.26
N TYR A 18 -38.74 17.83 -28.65
CA TYR A 18 -37.48 17.94 -27.93
C TYR A 18 -37.74 18.05 -26.43
N THR A 19 -36.97 17.33 -25.62
CA THR A 19 -37.07 17.31 -24.16
C THR A 19 -35.68 17.54 -23.55
N LEU A 20 -35.61 18.36 -22.49
CA LEU A 20 -34.39 18.54 -21.72
C LEU A 20 -34.25 17.37 -20.73
N MET A 21 -33.09 16.74 -20.70
CA MET A 21 -32.75 15.63 -19.82
C MET A 21 -31.57 16.01 -18.95
N PHE A 22 -31.69 15.74 -17.64
CA PHE A 22 -30.61 15.86 -16.68
C PHE A 22 -30.17 14.47 -16.23
N SER A 23 -28.87 14.28 -16.05
CA SER A 23 -28.29 13.05 -15.48
C SER A 23 -27.21 13.43 -14.49
N ALA A 24 -27.17 12.74 -13.36
CA ALA A 24 -26.06 12.85 -12.43
C ALA A 24 -24.81 12.24 -13.08
N GLU A 25 -23.64 12.79 -12.79
CA GLU A 25 -22.37 12.25 -13.27
C GLU A 25 -21.92 11.03 -12.45
N LYS A 26 -22.42 10.91 -11.21
CA LYS A 26 -22.14 9.81 -10.29
C LYS A 26 -23.42 9.04 -9.94
N THR A 27 -23.28 7.75 -9.68
CA THR A 27 -24.36 6.86 -9.20
C THR A 27 -24.55 6.98 -7.69
N GLY A 28 -25.56 6.32 -7.14
CA GLY A 28 -25.83 6.29 -5.70
C GLY A 28 -26.87 7.31 -5.24
N VAL A 29 -27.58 6.95 -4.17
CA VAL A 29 -28.73 7.72 -3.63
C VAL A 29 -28.32 9.14 -3.23
N ALA A 30 -27.10 9.31 -2.71
CA ALA A 30 -26.55 10.61 -2.33
C ALA A 30 -26.35 11.57 -3.52
N ASN A 31 -26.31 11.05 -4.75
CA ASN A 31 -26.14 11.83 -5.99
C ASN A 31 -27.48 12.05 -6.72
N ALA A 32 -28.62 11.82 -6.06
CA ALA A 32 -29.93 12.16 -6.60
C ALA A 32 -30.04 13.65 -6.91
N ILE A 33 -30.60 13.98 -8.09
CA ILE A 33 -30.74 15.38 -8.52
C ILE A 33 -31.93 16.02 -7.84
N ASN A 34 -31.72 17.16 -7.19
CA ASN A 34 -32.78 18.05 -6.75
C ASN A 34 -32.68 19.40 -7.47
N ILE A 35 -33.75 19.83 -8.13
CA ILE A 35 -33.87 21.05 -8.92
C ILE A 35 -34.92 21.93 -8.26
N SER A 36 -34.48 23.08 -7.79
CA SER A 36 -35.32 24.21 -7.40
C SER A 36 -35.10 25.35 -8.39
N VAL A 37 -36.15 26.11 -8.67
CA VAL A 37 -36.07 27.29 -9.54
C VAL A 37 -36.61 28.51 -8.81
N SER A 38 -36.30 29.69 -9.33
CA SER A 38 -37.03 30.92 -9.04
C SER A 38 -37.59 31.42 -10.36
N ASP A 39 -38.90 31.42 -10.48
CA ASP A 39 -39.62 31.86 -11.67
C ASP A 39 -39.98 33.35 -11.59
N ASN A 40 -40.17 33.97 -12.75
CA ASN A 40 -40.35 35.42 -12.87
C ASN A 40 -41.78 35.89 -12.59
N ASP A 41 -42.73 34.96 -12.56
CA ASP A 41 -44.15 35.22 -12.27
C ASP A 41 -44.47 35.13 -10.76
N GLY A 42 -43.50 34.68 -9.96
CA GLY A 42 -43.58 34.55 -8.51
C GLY A 42 -44.22 33.25 -8.02
N ASP A 43 -44.48 32.27 -8.90
CA ASP A 43 -44.92 30.92 -8.52
C ASP A 43 -43.92 29.84 -8.97
N ASP A 44 -43.09 29.39 -8.02
CA ASP A 44 -42.01 28.42 -8.28
C ASP A 44 -42.50 26.96 -8.34
N THR A 45 -43.81 26.71 -8.33
CA THR A 45 -44.39 25.37 -8.19
C THR A 45 -45.30 24.94 -9.33
N ASP A 46 -45.63 25.84 -10.24
CA ASP A 46 -46.58 25.59 -11.31
C ASP A 46 -45.97 24.85 -12.52
N ASN A 47 -46.79 24.58 -13.54
CA ASN A 47 -46.37 23.90 -14.77
C ASN A 47 -46.05 24.87 -15.91
N THR A 48 -45.69 26.12 -15.60
CA THR A 48 -45.31 27.12 -16.60
C THR A 48 -43.89 27.62 -16.35
N GLY A 49 -43.39 28.48 -17.25
CA GLY A 49 -42.06 29.08 -17.13
C GLY A 49 -40.90 28.10 -16.84
N LEU A 50 -40.05 28.47 -15.87
CA LEU A 50 -38.97 27.66 -15.35
C LEU A 50 -39.44 26.61 -14.34
N SER A 51 -40.60 26.81 -13.70
CA SER A 51 -41.21 25.88 -12.73
C SER A 51 -41.47 24.48 -13.32
N GLN A 52 -41.52 24.35 -14.65
CA GLN A 52 -41.51 23.05 -15.35
C GLN A 52 -40.28 22.16 -15.06
N LEU A 53 -39.18 22.73 -14.56
CA LEU A 53 -37.91 22.03 -14.33
C LEU A 53 -37.74 21.50 -12.90
N ILE A 54 -38.64 21.83 -11.97
CA ILE A 54 -38.57 21.28 -10.61
C ILE A 54 -38.87 19.77 -10.63
N ASN A 55 -38.34 19.02 -9.66
CA ASN A 55 -38.53 17.57 -9.59
C ASN A 55 -40.00 17.13 -9.66
N ALA A 56 -40.91 17.88 -9.04
CA ALA A 56 -42.34 17.55 -9.00
C ALA A 56 -43.01 17.58 -10.39
N ASN A 57 -42.47 18.38 -11.31
CA ASN A 57 -43.01 18.59 -12.65
C ASN A 57 -42.20 17.85 -13.74
N MET A 58 -41.06 17.28 -13.35
CA MET A 58 -40.23 16.42 -14.20
C MET A 58 -40.57 14.95 -14.01
N ASN A 59 -40.25 14.14 -15.02
CA ASN A 59 -40.39 12.69 -14.95
C ASN A 59 -39.06 12.03 -14.62
N GLU A 60 -38.99 11.30 -13.51
CA GLU A 60 -37.82 10.49 -13.14
C GLU A 60 -37.80 9.20 -13.97
N THR A 61 -36.85 9.11 -14.90
CA THR A 61 -36.73 7.94 -15.80
C THR A 61 -35.85 6.84 -15.22
N VAL A 62 -34.89 7.20 -14.35
CA VAL A 62 -34.02 6.28 -13.63
C VAL A 62 -33.78 6.86 -12.23
N ALA A 63 -34.27 6.16 -11.21
CA ALA A 63 -34.03 6.56 -9.82
C ALA A 63 -32.58 6.27 -9.41
N ALA A 64 -31.98 7.20 -8.67
CA ALA A 64 -30.65 7.01 -8.08
C ALA A 64 -30.69 5.89 -7.05
N GLN A 65 -29.79 4.91 -7.17
CA GLN A 65 -29.72 3.74 -6.31
C GLN A 65 -28.26 3.45 -5.98
N ASP A 66 -28.04 3.00 -4.75
CA ASP A 66 -26.75 2.44 -4.33
C ASP A 66 -26.67 0.98 -4.78
N ALA A 67 -25.46 0.52 -5.11
CA ALA A 67 -25.17 -0.88 -5.30
C ALA A 67 -25.28 -1.62 -3.97
N THR A 68 -26.12 -2.65 -3.92
CA THR A 68 -26.28 -3.51 -2.73
C THR A 68 -25.81 -4.92 -3.06
N ILE A 69 -24.83 -5.43 -2.31
CA ILE A 69 -24.32 -6.79 -2.43
C ILE A 69 -24.25 -7.48 -1.06
N ALA A 70 -24.21 -8.81 -1.07
CA ALA A 70 -23.95 -9.59 0.13
C ALA A 70 -22.63 -10.36 -0.02
N ILE A 71 -21.66 -10.08 0.84
CA ILE A 71 -20.38 -10.81 0.89
C ILE A 71 -20.39 -11.72 2.11
N ASN A 72 -20.33 -13.03 1.89
CA ASN A 72 -20.40 -14.02 2.97
C ASN A 72 -21.58 -13.81 3.94
N GLY A 73 -22.72 -13.34 3.41
CA GLY A 73 -23.93 -13.04 4.18
C GLY A 73 -23.99 -11.64 4.80
N LEU A 74 -22.93 -10.83 4.68
CA LEU A 74 -22.92 -9.44 5.14
C LEU A 74 -23.40 -8.52 4.03
N ALA A 75 -24.52 -7.83 4.26
CA ALA A 75 -25.07 -6.85 3.33
C ALA A 75 -24.23 -5.56 3.36
N ILE A 76 -23.83 -5.10 2.18
CA ILE A 76 -22.99 -3.91 1.99
C ILE A 76 -23.62 -3.05 0.90
N SER A 77 -23.66 -1.73 1.13
CA SER A 77 -24.14 -0.74 0.18
C SER A 77 -23.00 0.21 -0.23
N ARG A 78 -22.92 0.56 -1.51
CA ARG A 78 -21.96 1.54 -2.06
C ARG A 78 -22.62 2.39 -3.13
N SER A 79 -22.21 3.65 -3.21
CA SER A 79 -22.71 4.58 -4.23
C SER A 79 -22.22 4.27 -5.64
N ASP A 80 -21.14 3.48 -5.79
CA ASP A 80 -20.54 3.08 -7.07
C ASP A 80 -20.58 1.56 -7.26
N ASN A 81 -20.51 1.13 -8.52
CA ASN A 81 -20.35 -0.26 -8.93
C ASN A 81 -18.89 -0.73 -8.90
N VAL A 82 -17.93 0.17 -8.68
CA VAL A 82 -16.53 -0.17 -8.41
C VAL A 82 -16.28 -0.10 -6.90
N ILE A 83 -16.13 -1.26 -6.27
CA ILE A 83 -16.01 -1.39 -4.82
C ILE A 83 -14.61 -1.90 -4.48
N SER A 84 -13.76 -1.04 -3.91
CA SER A 84 -12.36 -1.37 -3.58
C SER A 84 -12.02 -1.20 -2.09
N ASP A 85 -13.00 -0.93 -1.25
CA ASP A 85 -12.82 -0.50 0.13
C ASP A 85 -13.43 -1.49 1.15
N VAL A 86 -13.88 -2.64 0.68
CA VAL A 86 -14.60 -3.64 1.49
C VAL A 86 -13.72 -4.81 1.88
N ILE A 87 -12.97 -5.36 0.92
CA ILE A 87 -12.01 -6.44 1.16
C ILE A 87 -10.65 -5.89 0.76
N ASP A 88 -9.71 -5.88 1.69
CA ASP A 88 -8.36 -5.40 1.43
C ASP A 88 -7.72 -6.18 0.27
N GLY A 89 -7.05 -5.46 -0.63
CA GLY A 89 -6.45 -6.02 -1.84
C GLY A 89 -7.42 -6.45 -2.95
N LEU A 90 -8.75 -6.28 -2.79
CA LEU A 90 -9.74 -6.64 -3.82
C LEU A 90 -10.50 -5.41 -4.34
N THR A 91 -10.63 -5.33 -5.66
CA THR A 91 -11.55 -4.41 -6.35
C THR A 91 -12.64 -5.22 -7.05
N LEU A 92 -13.87 -5.06 -6.60
CA LEU A 92 -15.05 -5.68 -7.18
C LEU A 92 -15.69 -4.72 -8.19
N ASN A 93 -15.83 -5.17 -9.44
CA ASN A 93 -16.56 -4.44 -10.47
C ASN A 93 -17.91 -5.12 -10.69
N LEU A 94 -18.99 -4.44 -10.30
CA LEU A 94 -20.36 -4.93 -10.39
C LEU A 94 -20.94 -4.61 -11.78
N ASN A 95 -21.17 -5.65 -12.58
CA ASN A 95 -21.62 -5.46 -13.97
C ASN A 95 -23.14 -5.61 -14.14
N SER A 96 -23.76 -6.49 -13.36
CA SER A 96 -25.20 -6.76 -13.46
C SER A 96 -25.72 -7.32 -12.13
N ALA A 97 -26.97 -6.96 -11.79
CA ALA A 97 -27.64 -7.47 -10.61
C ALA A 97 -28.21 -8.87 -10.88
N ASP A 98 -27.95 -9.81 -9.97
CA ASP A 98 -28.51 -11.16 -10.00
C ASP A 98 -29.05 -11.57 -8.62
N PRO A 99 -30.23 -11.05 -8.21
CA PRO A 99 -30.75 -11.23 -6.87
C PRO A 99 -31.03 -12.71 -6.55
N GLY A 100 -30.52 -13.18 -5.42
CA GLY A 100 -30.72 -14.55 -4.94
C GLY A 100 -29.76 -15.59 -5.54
N VAL A 101 -28.88 -15.18 -6.44
CA VAL A 101 -27.79 -16.03 -6.96
C VAL A 101 -26.50 -15.73 -6.21
N THR A 102 -25.86 -16.78 -5.69
CA THR A 102 -24.56 -16.67 -5.04
C THR A 102 -23.46 -16.96 -6.06
N GLN A 103 -22.57 -15.99 -6.28
CA GLN A 103 -21.35 -16.17 -7.05
C GLN A 103 -20.18 -16.49 -6.11
N THR A 104 -19.29 -17.38 -6.54
CA THR A 104 -18.07 -17.70 -5.78
C THR A 104 -16.87 -16.98 -6.39
N ILE A 105 -16.21 -16.14 -5.59
CA ILE A 105 -14.93 -15.53 -5.96
C ILE A 105 -13.84 -16.35 -5.27
N THR A 106 -12.92 -16.90 -6.06
CA THR A 106 -11.75 -17.62 -5.54
C THR A 106 -10.53 -16.76 -5.75
N VAL A 107 -9.86 -16.40 -4.65
CA VAL A 107 -8.56 -15.76 -4.67
C VAL A 107 -7.52 -16.86 -4.47
N SER A 108 -6.71 -17.10 -5.50
CA SER A 108 -5.59 -18.03 -5.44
C SER A 108 -4.29 -17.27 -5.64
N ARG A 109 -3.20 -17.79 -5.06
CA ARG A 109 -1.86 -17.31 -5.37
C ARG A 109 -1.54 -17.63 -6.82
N ASP A 110 -1.02 -16.64 -7.55
CA ASP A 110 -0.45 -16.84 -8.88
C ASP A 110 1.07 -16.73 -8.77
N THR A 111 1.77 -17.82 -9.09
CA THR A 111 3.23 -17.91 -9.01
C THR A 111 3.89 -17.83 -10.38
N SER A 112 3.12 -17.59 -11.45
CA SER A 112 3.63 -17.61 -12.83
C SER A 112 4.71 -16.55 -13.08
N GLU A 113 4.50 -15.32 -12.61
CA GLU A 113 5.50 -14.25 -12.74
C GLU A 113 6.79 -14.56 -11.96
N ALA A 114 6.66 -15.15 -10.76
CA ALA A 114 7.82 -15.56 -9.97
C ALA A 114 8.61 -16.68 -10.66
N GLN A 115 7.93 -17.64 -11.30
CA GLN A 115 8.58 -18.69 -12.10
C GLN A 115 9.32 -18.11 -13.30
N GLN A 116 8.68 -17.20 -14.03
CA GLN A 116 9.31 -16.55 -15.17
C GLN A 116 10.54 -15.76 -14.75
N ALA A 117 10.47 -14.99 -13.65
CA ALA A 117 11.61 -14.23 -13.15
C ALA A 117 12.80 -15.13 -12.76
N VAL A 118 12.54 -16.32 -12.20
CA VAL A 118 13.59 -17.29 -11.89
C VAL A 118 14.19 -17.93 -13.14
N GLN A 119 13.37 -18.24 -14.15
CA GLN A 119 13.84 -18.72 -15.45
C GLN A 119 14.73 -17.67 -16.13
N ASP A 120 14.27 -16.42 -16.17
CA ASP A 120 15.02 -15.31 -16.76
C ASP A 120 16.37 -15.10 -16.05
N PHE A 121 16.42 -15.26 -14.71
CA PHE A 121 17.67 -15.23 -13.96
C PHE A 121 18.64 -16.34 -14.40
N VAL A 122 18.15 -17.58 -14.57
CA VAL A 122 18.95 -18.72 -15.02
C VAL A 122 19.49 -18.48 -16.43
N ASP A 123 18.66 -17.99 -17.35
CA ASP A 123 19.03 -17.70 -18.73
C ASP A 123 20.05 -16.56 -18.82
N LEU A 124 19.87 -15.50 -18.02
CA LEU A 124 20.81 -14.38 -17.95
C LEU A 124 22.16 -14.82 -17.38
N TYR A 125 22.16 -15.65 -16.34
CA TYR A 125 23.39 -16.23 -15.79
C TYR A 125 24.12 -17.07 -16.83
N ASN A 126 23.40 -17.92 -17.58
CA ASN A 126 23.98 -18.77 -18.61
C ASN A 126 24.57 -17.93 -19.75
N SER A 127 23.84 -16.89 -20.18
CA SER A 127 24.35 -15.92 -21.17
C SER A 127 25.62 -15.22 -20.68
N LEU A 128 25.72 -14.90 -19.39
CA LEU A 128 26.93 -14.33 -18.80
C LEU A 128 28.10 -15.34 -18.78
N GLN A 129 27.84 -16.63 -18.49
CA GLN A 129 28.88 -17.66 -18.61
C GLN A 129 29.41 -17.77 -20.04
N ASP A 130 28.52 -17.72 -21.04
CA ASP A 130 28.91 -17.74 -22.45
C ASP A 130 29.81 -16.55 -22.80
N VAL A 131 29.48 -15.34 -22.32
CA VAL A 131 30.34 -14.16 -22.48
C VAL A 131 31.73 -14.39 -21.86
N PHE A 132 31.81 -14.93 -20.65
CA PHE A 132 33.09 -15.24 -20.02
C PHE A 132 33.90 -16.27 -20.82
N ASP A 133 33.25 -17.28 -21.39
CA ASP A 133 33.89 -18.34 -22.16
C ASP A 133 34.35 -17.87 -23.54
N ILE A 134 33.55 -17.04 -24.22
CA ILE A 134 33.93 -16.39 -25.48
C ILE A 134 35.17 -15.52 -25.25
N LEU A 135 35.15 -14.62 -24.26
CA LEU A 135 36.27 -13.70 -23.99
C LEU A 135 37.53 -14.44 -23.54
N GLY A 136 37.38 -15.50 -22.75
CA GLY A 136 38.49 -16.26 -22.16
C GLY A 136 39.00 -17.44 -22.99
N SER A 137 38.39 -17.73 -24.14
CA SER A 137 38.62 -18.97 -24.89
C SER A 137 40.09 -19.17 -25.29
N TYR A 138 40.59 -20.40 -25.08
CA TYR A 138 41.90 -20.83 -25.54
C TYR A 138 41.86 -21.45 -26.94
N GLY A 139 40.71 -21.98 -27.37
CA GLY A 139 40.55 -22.85 -28.54
C GLY A 139 39.66 -22.29 -29.65
N ASN A 140 38.93 -21.22 -29.41
CA ASN A 140 38.11 -20.56 -30.43
C ASN A 140 38.89 -19.42 -31.07
N SER A 141 38.89 -19.35 -32.39
CA SER A 141 39.39 -18.18 -33.12
C SER A 141 38.24 -17.20 -33.36
N PRO A 142 38.50 -15.88 -33.41
CA PRO A 142 37.48 -14.89 -33.75
C PRO A 142 36.75 -15.26 -35.05
N THR A 143 35.42 -15.17 -35.02
CA THR A 143 34.53 -15.36 -36.18
C THR A 143 33.81 -14.05 -36.50
N GLU A 144 33.03 -13.99 -37.58
CA GLU A 144 32.15 -12.84 -37.83
C GLU A 144 31.05 -12.72 -36.76
N GLU A 145 30.59 -13.85 -36.21
CA GLU A 145 29.58 -13.90 -35.14
C GLU A 145 30.17 -13.52 -33.78
N ASP A 146 31.41 -13.96 -33.48
CA ASP A 146 32.12 -13.70 -32.22
C ASP A 146 33.52 -13.09 -32.46
N PRO A 147 33.61 -11.81 -32.86
CA PRO A 147 34.88 -11.18 -33.22
C PRO A 147 35.82 -10.97 -32.02
N VAL A 148 35.31 -11.09 -30.79
CA VAL A 148 36.07 -10.88 -29.54
C VAL A 148 36.55 -12.19 -28.91
N SER A 149 36.40 -13.33 -29.59
CA SER A 149 36.77 -14.64 -29.06
C SER A 149 38.24 -14.70 -28.66
N GLY A 150 38.51 -15.10 -27.41
CA GLY A 150 39.86 -15.20 -26.85
C GLY A 150 40.57 -13.85 -26.61
N SER A 151 39.88 -12.71 -26.76
CA SER A 151 40.46 -11.37 -26.56
C SER A 151 41.03 -11.14 -25.16
N LEU A 152 40.51 -11.85 -24.15
CA LEU A 152 40.96 -11.81 -22.76
C LEU A 152 41.51 -13.16 -22.29
N LYS A 153 42.02 -13.97 -23.23
CA LYS A 153 42.69 -15.24 -22.94
C LYS A 153 43.83 -15.05 -21.94
N GLY A 154 43.80 -15.80 -20.85
CA GLY A 154 44.82 -15.72 -19.81
C GLY A 154 44.67 -14.51 -18.87
N ASP A 155 43.65 -13.67 -19.05
CA ASP A 155 43.41 -12.51 -18.20
C ASP A 155 43.03 -12.90 -16.75
N ALA A 156 43.74 -12.32 -15.78
CA ALA A 156 43.51 -12.63 -14.36
C ALA A 156 42.21 -12.00 -13.83
N THR A 157 41.85 -10.80 -14.31
CA THR A 157 40.62 -10.11 -13.89
C THR A 157 39.40 -10.89 -14.37
N LEU A 158 39.36 -11.32 -15.63
CA LEU A 158 38.25 -12.13 -16.16
C LEU A 158 38.03 -13.40 -15.34
N ARG A 159 39.11 -14.14 -15.03
CA ARG A 159 39.03 -15.35 -14.21
C ARG A 159 38.53 -15.07 -12.79
N MET A 160 39.00 -13.99 -12.17
CA MET A 160 38.56 -13.57 -10.84
C MET A 160 37.07 -13.24 -10.83
N LEU A 161 36.58 -12.46 -11.81
CA LEU A 161 35.17 -12.11 -11.93
C LEU A 161 34.29 -13.36 -12.14
N LYS A 162 34.69 -14.26 -13.06
CA LYS A 162 33.99 -15.53 -13.29
C LYS A 162 33.89 -16.37 -12.01
N GLN A 163 34.98 -16.44 -11.24
CA GLN A 163 35.04 -17.17 -9.96
C GLN A 163 34.10 -16.53 -8.92
N GLN A 164 34.09 -15.20 -8.78
CA GLN A 164 33.23 -14.49 -7.83
C GLN A 164 31.74 -14.70 -8.13
N VAL A 165 31.33 -14.59 -9.41
CA VAL A 165 29.94 -14.87 -9.81
C VAL A 165 29.56 -16.33 -9.52
N ARG A 166 30.46 -17.28 -9.78
CA ARG A 166 30.24 -18.70 -9.48
C ARG A 166 30.07 -18.95 -7.98
N GLU A 167 30.86 -18.29 -7.14
CA GLU A 167 30.75 -18.39 -5.68
C GLU A 167 29.41 -17.85 -5.17
N MET A 168 28.92 -16.73 -5.71
CA MET A 168 27.64 -16.13 -5.30
C MET A 168 26.44 -17.06 -5.53
N VAL A 169 26.43 -17.84 -6.63
CA VAL A 169 25.33 -18.77 -6.93
C VAL A 169 25.46 -20.13 -6.25
N SER A 170 26.67 -20.48 -5.77
CA SER A 170 26.95 -21.79 -5.18
C SER A 170 26.80 -21.81 -3.66
N GLN A 171 26.87 -20.66 -3.00
CA GLN A 171 26.83 -20.56 -1.54
C GLN A 171 25.40 -20.33 -1.02
N PRO A 172 25.07 -20.86 0.17
CA PRO A 172 23.85 -20.45 0.87
C PRO A 172 23.85 -18.93 1.11
N VAL A 173 22.66 -18.31 1.00
CA VAL A 173 22.49 -16.91 1.35
C VAL A 173 22.55 -16.79 2.87
N ALA A 174 23.55 -16.04 3.36
CA ALA A 174 23.72 -15.73 4.77
C ALA A 174 22.44 -15.07 5.33
N GLY A 175 22.11 -15.34 6.59
CA GLY A 175 20.92 -14.80 7.25
C GLY A 175 19.60 -15.50 6.90
N LEU A 176 19.53 -16.26 5.81
CA LEU A 176 18.36 -17.11 5.54
C LEU A 176 18.36 -18.34 6.44
N THR A 177 17.19 -18.61 7.03
CA THR A 177 16.91 -19.76 7.89
C THR A 177 15.76 -20.58 7.31
N GLY A 178 15.58 -21.82 7.77
CA GLY A 178 14.53 -22.71 7.27
C GLY A 178 14.95 -23.56 6.07
N ALA A 179 13.97 -23.93 5.23
CA ALA A 179 14.13 -24.92 4.16
C ALA A 179 14.73 -24.35 2.87
N VAL A 180 14.56 -23.06 2.60
CA VAL A 180 15.06 -22.40 1.39
C VAL A 180 16.21 -21.48 1.78
N ARG A 181 17.44 -21.90 1.50
CA ARG A 181 18.66 -21.16 1.87
C ARG A 181 19.65 -21.03 0.72
N SER A 182 19.48 -21.83 -0.32
CA SER A 182 20.35 -21.90 -1.50
C SER A 182 19.54 -22.12 -2.77
N LEU A 183 20.14 -21.82 -3.93
CA LEU A 183 19.53 -22.07 -5.24
C LEU A 183 19.14 -23.54 -5.45
N ALA A 184 19.91 -24.47 -4.87
CA ALA A 184 19.62 -25.91 -4.95
C ALA A 184 18.30 -26.30 -4.26
N ASP A 185 17.91 -25.59 -3.20
CA ASP A 185 16.68 -25.85 -2.45
C ASP A 185 15.43 -25.52 -3.27
N VAL A 186 15.55 -24.62 -4.27
CA VAL A 186 14.47 -24.24 -5.20
C VAL A 186 14.61 -24.90 -6.57
N GLY A 187 15.47 -25.91 -6.70
CA GLY A 187 15.60 -26.70 -7.93
C GLY A 187 16.60 -26.16 -8.95
N ILE A 188 17.39 -25.14 -8.63
CA ILE A 188 18.44 -24.63 -9.52
C ILE A 188 19.76 -25.32 -9.22
N LYS A 189 20.33 -26.00 -10.21
CA LYS A 189 21.59 -26.74 -10.09
C LYS A 189 22.65 -26.15 -10.98
N THR A 190 23.90 -26.28 -10.56
CA THR A 190 25.05 -25.92 -11.38
C THR A 190 25.61 -27.16 -12.08
N ASN A 191 25.75 -27.08 -13.39
CA ASN A 191 26.36 -28.11 -14.24
C ASN A 191 27.89 -28.10 -14.13
N LEU A 192 28.53 -29.12 -14.70
CA LEU A 192 30.00 -29.27 -14.66
C LEU A 192 30.73 -28.14 -15.40
N ASP A 193 30.13 -27.62 -16.48
CA ASP A 193 30.63 -26.45 -17.21
C ASP A 193 30.45 -25.14 -16.42
N GLY A 194 29.54 -25.13 -15.44
CA GLY A 194 29.20 -24.00 -14.61
C GLY A 194 27.92 -23.27 -15.02
N THR A 195 27.20 -23.74 -16.03
CA THR A 195 25.85 -23.26 -16.35
C THR A 195 24.85 -23.66 -15.26
N LEU A 196 23.72 -22.97 -15.19
CA LEU A 196 22.60 -23.30 -14.32
C LEU A 196 21.50 -24.04 -15.10
N GLU A 197 20.90 -25.02 -14.44
CA GLU A 197 19.72 -25.77 -14.88
C GLU A 197 18.59 -25.60 -13.87
N LEU A 198 17.37 -25.34 -14.34
CA LEU A 198 16.18 -25.19 -13.50
C LEU A 198 15.27 -26.42 -13.54
N ASP A 199 15.03 -27.02 -12.38
CA ASP A 199 13.95 -27.99 -12.15
C ASP A 199 12.65 -27.24 -11.82
N THR A 200 11.81 -27.01 -12.83
CA THR A 200 10.57 -26.23 -12.70
C THR A 200 9.57 -26.85 -11.73
N ALA A 201 9.56 -28.19 -11.59
CA ALA A 201 8.67 -28.88 -10.66
C ALA A 201 9.08 -28.63 -9.20
N LYS A 202 10.39 -28.62 -8.92
CA LYS A 202 10.89 -28.24 -7.58
C LYS A 202 10.68 -26.77 -7.28
N LEU A 203 10.86 -25.90 -8.26
CA LEU A 203 10.57 -24.48 -8.09
C LEU A 203 9.08 -24.25 -7.76
N GLN A 204 8.16 -24.91 -8.47
CA GLN A 204 6.73 -24.84 -8.16
C GLN A 204 6.46 -25.30 -6.73
N GLN A 205 7.04 -26.43 -6.29
CA GLN A 205 6.86 -26.92 -4.92
C GLN A 205 7.36 -25.92 -3.87
N ALA A 206 8.49 -25.26 -4.12
CA ALA A 206 9.01 -24.24 -3.21
C ALA A 206 8.12 -22.99 -3.17
N LEU A 207 7.63 -22.52 -4.32
CA LEU A 207 6.72 -21.37 -4.43
C LEU A 207 5.34 -21.65 -3.82
N ASP A 208 4.84 -22.88 -3.93
CA ASP A 208 3.58 -23.29 -3.29
C ASP A 208 3.71 -23.34 -1.77
N ALA A 209 4.86 -23.79 -1.27
CA ALA A 209 5.13 -23.93 0.16
C ALA A 209 5.37 -22.56 0.82
N ASP A 210 6.30 -21.77 0.29
CA ASP A 210 6.70 -20.47 0.85
C ASP A 210 7.28 -19.55 -0.25
N PRO A 211 6.43 -18.79 -0.95
CA PRO A 211 6.89 -17.89 -2.01
C PRO A 211 7.74 -16.73 -1.47
N GLU A 212 7.55 -16.35 -0.20
CA GLU A 212 8.34 -15.31 0.42
C GLU A 212 9.78 -15.79 0.65
N ALA A 213 9.96 -17.04 1.09
CA ALA A 213 11.30 -17.62 1.21
C ALA A 213 12.03 -17.72 -0.14
N VAL A 214 11.31 -18.03 -1.23
CA VAL A 214 11.88 -17.98 -2.58
C VAL A 214 12.25 -16.54 -2.95
N ALA A 215 11.39 -15.55 -2.69
CA ALA A 215 11.71 -14.15 -2.97
C ALA A 215 12.96 -13.66 -2.22
N LYS A 216 13.10 -14.02 -0.94
CA LYS A 216 14.29 -13.69 -0.10
C LYS A 216 15.57 -14.34 -0.62
N LEU A 217 15.49 -15.45 -1.36
CA LEU A 217 16.65 -16.10 -1.96
C LEU A 217 17.26 -15.28 -3.10
N PHE A 218 16.46 -14.49 -3.82
CA PHE A 218 16.92 -13.68 -4.96
C PHE A 218 17.09 -12.20 -4.61
N GLY A 219 16.16 -11.63 -3.84
CA GLY A 219 16.11 -10.20 -3.51
C GLY A 219 16.70 -9.83 -2.14
N PRO A 220 16.78 -8.52 -1.83
CA PRO A 220 17.09 -8.06 -0.47
C PRO A 220 15.96 -8.43 0.49
N SER A 221 16.31 -8.74 1.74
CA SER A 221 15.35 -9.19 2.75
C SER A 221 15.77 -8.83 4.16
N LEU A 222 14.78 -8.75 5.05
CA LEU A 222 14.97 -8.67 6.50
C LEU A 222 14.32 -9.90 7.13
N THR A 223 15.07 -10.61 7.96
CA THR A 223 14.54 -11.64 8.87
C THR A 223 14.53 -11.06 10.27
N ALA A 224 13.36 -10.98 10.89
CA ALA A 224 13.23 -10.56 12.28
C ALA A 224 12.85 -11.75 13.17
N THR A 225 13.34 -11.76 14.41
CA THR A 225 12.87 -12.73 15.41
C THR A 225 11.48 -12.39 15.92
N ASP A 226 11.08 -11.13 15.80
CA ASP A 226 9.73 -10.68 16.09
C ASP A 226 8.85 -10.77 14.83
N PRO A 227 7.75 -11.54 14.86
CA PRO A 227 6.88 -11.72 13.70
C PRO A 227 6.10 -10.45 13.31
N LEU A 228 6.06 -9.44 14.18
CA LEU A 228 5.42 -8.15 13.92
C LEU A 228 6.40 -7.13 13.32
N VAL A 229 7.60 -7.55 12.94
CA VAL A 229 8.59 -6.72 12.23
C VAL A 229 8.78 -7.26 10.83
N SER A 230 8.51 -6.43 9.81
CA SER A 230 8.57 -6.84 8.41
C SER A 230 9.42 -5.89 7.57
N TYR A 231 10.04 -6.43 6.52
CA TYR A 231 10.87 -5.68 5.59
C TYR A 231 10.03 -4.71 4.75
N LEU A 232 10.51 -3.48 4.54
CA LEU A 232 9.89 -2.52 3.61
C LEU A 232 10.84 -2.12 2.48
N GLY A 233 12.14 -2.04 2.74
CA GLY A 233 13.07 -1.55 1.73
C GLY A 233 14.51 -1.48 2.22
N SER A 234 15.43 -1.31 1.27
CA SER A 234 16.85 -1.07 1.51
C SER A 234 17.43 -0.37 0.29
N ASN A 235 18.66 0.12 0.41
CA ASN A 235 19.41 0.64 -0.73
C ASN A 235 20.73 -0.11 -0.90
N ASP A 236 21.51 0.26 -1.90
CA ASP A 236 22.85 -0.28 -2.21
C ASP A 236 23.87 -0.10 -1.08
N LYS A 237 23.67 0.91 -0.22
CA LYS A 237 24.55 1.23 0.92
C LYS A 237 24.21 0.46 2.20
N THR A 238 23.07 -0.22 2.27
CA THR A 238 22.69 -1.00 3.45
C THR A 238 23.64 -2.20 3.61
N PRO A 239 24.48 -2.25 4.67
CA PRO A 239 25.32 -3.42 4.93
C PRO A 239 24.46 -4.64 5.27
N GLU A 240 24.89 -5.83 4.84
CA GLU A 240 24.36 -7.10 5.37
C GLU A 240 24.83 -7.30 6.81
N GLY A 241 23.99 -7.84 7.69
CA GLY A 241 24.32 -7.95 9.11
C GLY A 241 23.13 -8.27 10.00
N THR A 242 23.37 -8.35 11.31
CA THR A 242 22.35 -8.56 12.34
C THR A 242 22.47 -7.48 13.42
N TRP A 243 21.34 -6.91 13.82
CA TRP A 243 21.25 -5.86 14.83
C TRP A 243 20.14 -6.17 15.83
N ASP A 244 20.34 -5.81 17.08
CA ASP A 244 19.31 -5.89 18.12
C ASP A 244 18.32 -4.73 17.95
N LEU A 245 17.03 -5.02 18.09
CA LEU A 245 15.94 -4.06 17.96
C LEU A 245 15.32 -3.79 19.33
N PHE A 246 15.26 -2.51 19.69
CA PHE A 246 14.57 -2.03 20.89
C PHE A 246 13.55 -0.97 20.51
N ILE A 247 12.32 -1.10 21.01
CA ILE A 247 11.24 -0.15 20.77
C ILE A 247 10.99 0.63 22.05
N SER A 248 11.27 1.94 22.04
CA SER A 248 11.02 2.84 23.16
C SER A 248 9.59 3.37 23.21
N ALA A 249 8.93 3.46 22.05
CA ALA A 249 7.53 3.87 21.92
C ALA A 249 6.89 3.08 20.77
N ALA A 250 5.74 2.47 21.00
CA ALA A 250 4.98 1.83 19.92
C ALA A 250 4.23 2.90 19.12
N ALA A 251 3.93 2.60 17.86
CA ALA A 251 3.10 3.50 17.07
C ALA A 251 1.65 3.48 17.57
N GLU A 252 1.03 4.65 17.69
CA GLU A 252 -0.35 4.81 18.12
C GLU A 252 -1.16 5.60 17.08
N GLN A 253 -2.45 5.30 16.99
CA GLN A 253 -3.43 6.09 16.23
C GLN A 253 -3.88 7.27 17.09
N ALA A 254 -4.45 8.31 16.47
CA ALA A 254 -5.21 9.29 17.24
C ALA A 254 -6.56 8.69 17.61
N VAL A 255 -6.93 8.74 18.88
CA VAL A 255 -8.16 8.17 19.43
C VAL A 255 -8.86 9.18 20.33
N LEU A 256 -10.11 9.52 19.99
CA LEU A 256 -10.99 10.27 20.88
C LEU A 256 -12.00 9.33 21.54
N THR A 257 -12.12 9.41 22.86
CA THR A 257 -13.14 8.70 23.63
C THR A 257 -14.12 9.71 24.22
N GLY A 258 -15.40 9.57 23.89
CA GLY A 258 -16.45 10.47 24.35
C GLY A 258 -16.80 10.25 25.83
N ALA A 259 -17.53 11.20 26.39
CA ALA A 259 -18.17 11.09 27.70
C ALA A 259 -19.28 10.03 27.69
N VAL A 260 -19.56 9.51 28.89
CA VAL A 260 -20.64 8.55 29.13
C VAL A 260 -21.99 9.22 28.84
N LEU A 261 -22.83 8.60 28.00
CA LEU A 261 -24.10 9.17 27.55
C LEU A 261 -25.26 9.00 28.55
N GLY A 262 -25.17 8.03 29.45
CA GLY A 262 -26.13 7.82 30.53
C GLY A 262 -27.35 6.98 30.16
N GLY A 263 -27.26 6.12 29.13
CA GLY A 263 -28.29 5.13 28.81
C GLY A 263 -28.29 4.59 27.37
N SER A 264 -28.73 3.34 27.22
CA SER A 264 -28.82 2.60 25.95
C SER A 264 -30.06 2.92 25.11
N GLY A 265 -30.59 4.14 25.21
CA GLY A 265 -31.77 4.59 24.46
C GLY A 265 -31.42 4.97 23.01
N SER A 266 -32.40 4.99 22.12
CA SER A 266 -32.18 5.52 20.77
C SER A 266 -31.83 7.01 20.82
N ILE A 267 -30.91 7.44 19.97
CA ILE A 267 -30.47 8.82 19.85
C ILE A 267 -31.18 9.47 18.67
N THR A 268 -31.78 10.65 18.87
CA THR A 268 -32.44 11.40 17.80
C THR A 268 -31.58 12.57 17.35
N LEU A 269 -31.29 12.62 16.05
CA LEU A 269 -30.73 13.76 15.36
C LEU A 269 -31.84 14.56 14.67
N ASP A 270 -31.90 15.86 14.93
CA ASP A 270 -32.82 16.82 14.32
C ASP A 270 -32.06 18.12 13.94
N GLY A 271 -32.78 19.13 13.46
CA GLY A 271 -32.17 20.40 13.04
C GLY A 271 -31.41 21.17 14.14
N SER A 272 -31.49 20.76 15.40
CA SER A 272 -30.79 21.39 16.53
C SER A 272 -29.46 20.72 16.89
N ASN A 273 -29.18 19.51 16.39
CA ASN A 273 -28.01 18.72 16.80
C ASN A 273 -27.39 17.85 15.67
N ASN A 274 -27.64 18.18 14.41
CA ASN A 274 -27.21 17.37 13.25
C ASN A 274 -26.01 17.91 12.46
N THR A 275 -25.19 18.82 12.99
CA THR A 275 -23.96 19.26 12.29
C THR A 275 -22.70 18.94 13.07
N LEU A 276 -21.62 18.61 12.36
CA LEU A 276 -20.31 18.27 12.90
C LEU A 276 -19.22 18.96 12.09
N GLU A 277 -18.23 19.56 12.76
CA GLU A 277 -17.02 20.09 12.13
C GLU A 277 -15.82 19.39 12.76
N ILE A 278 -14.99 18.78 11.92
CA ILE A 278 -13.89 17.92 12.32
C ILE A 278 -12.73 18.05 11.33
N SER A 279 -11.52 18.09 11.86
CA SER A 279 -10.27 17.99 11.11
C SER A 279 -9.65 16.62 11.35
N ILE A 280 -9.30 15.91 10.27
CA ILE A 280 -8.61 14.62 10.33
C ILE A 280 -7.26 14.78 9.65
N ASN A 281 -6.17 14.45 10.34
CA ASN A 281 -4.80 14.55 9.83
C ASN A 281 -4.46 15.97 9.31
N GLY A 282 -5.03 17.01 9.94
CA GLY A 282 -4.81 18.42 9.58
C GLY A 282 -5.60 18.92 8.36
N THR A 283 -6.62 18.20 7.90
CA THR A 283 -7.50 18.68 6.81
C THR A 283 -8.29 19.93 7.21
N ALA A 284 -8.60 20.79 6.24
CA ALA A 284 -9.46 21.94 6.50
C ALA A 284 -10.85 21.48 6.96
N SER A 285 -11.23 21.90 8.17
CA SER A 285 -12.53 21.57 8.76
C SER A 285 -13.67 22.34 8.11
N THR A 286 -14.74 21.62 7.76
CA THR A 286 -15.97 22.14 7.15
C THR A 286 -17.18 21.52 7.83
N THR A 287 -18.36 22.14 7.67
CA THR A 287 -19.59 21.64 8.27
C THR A 287 -20.09 20.38 7.55
N ILE A 288 -20.06 19.25 8.25
CA ILE A 288 -20.69 17.98 7.88
C ILE A 288 -22.13 18.00 8.39
N SER A 289 -23.09 17.74 7.50
CA SER A 289 -24.50 17.57 7.87
C SER A 289 -24.80 16.08 8.07
N LEU A 290 -25.23 15.71 9.27
CA LEU A 290 -25.67 14.37 9.61
C LEU A 290 -27.16 14.21 9.24
N ALA A 291 -27.52 13.05 8.70
CA ALA A 291 -28.90 12.74 8.36
C ALA A 291 -29.76 12.75 9.64
N GLN A 292 -30.86 13.52 9.62
CA GLN A 292 -31.80 13.56 10.73
C GLN A 292 -32.58 12.23 10.84
N GLY A 293 -32.91 11.82 12.05
CA GLY A 293 -33.55 10.54 12.30
C GLY A 293 -33.35 10.06 13.73
N THR A 294 -33.91 8.90 14.05
CA THR A 294 -33.70 8.21 15.32
C THR A 294 -32.89 6.95 15.06
N TYR A 295 -31.76 6.83 15.74
CA TYR A 295 -30.76 5.80 15.51
C TYR A 295 -30.49 5.03 16.81
N THR A 296 -30.18 3.74 16.68
CA THR A 296 -29.39 3.04 17.70
C THR A 296 -27.97 3.59 17.72
N GLN A 297 -27.21 3.30 18.79
CA GLN A 297 -25.84 3.78 18.91
C GLN A 297 -24.93 3.22 17.82
N ASP A 298 -25.10 1.95 17.43
CA ASP A 298 -24.33 1.34 16.35
C ASP A 298 -24.68 1.94 14.99
N GLU A 299 -25.96 2.21 14.72
CA GLU A 299 -26.38 2.91 13.50
C GLU A 299 -25.84 4.35 13.45
N LEU A 300 -25.82 5.05 14.58
CA LEU A 300 -25.25 6.39 14.66
C LEU A 300 -23.72 6.36 14.48
N ALA A 301 -23.01 5.37 15.04
CA ALA A 301 -21.58 5.19 14.79
C ALA A 301 -21.30 4.98 13.30
N ALA A 302 -22.09 4.13 12.63
CA ALA A 302 -21.97 3.90 11.19
C ALA A 302 -22.27 5.17 10.36
N LEU A 303 -23.30 5.94 10.75
CA LEU A 303 -23.62 7.22 10.12
C LEU A 303 -22.47 8.22 10.27
N LEU A 304 -21.92 8.37 11.48
CA LEU A 304 -20.77 9.25 11.74
C LEU A 304 -19.55 8.84 10.92
N GLN A 305 -19.20 7.56 10.93
CA GLN A 305 -18.08 7.03 10.16
C GLN A 305 -18.25 7.34 8.67
N SER A 306 -19.43 7.06 8.12
CA SER A 306 -19.74 7.32 6.72
C SER A 306 -19.68 8.82 6.39
N ALA A 307 -20.28 9.67 7.23
CA ALA A 307 -20.30 11.10 7.02
C ALA A 307 -18.90 11.73 7.07
N ILE A 308 -18.06 11.31 8.02
CA ILE A 308 -16.68 11.79 8.15
C ILE A 308 -15.81 11.31 6.98
N ASN A 309 -15.86 10.00 6.66
CA ASN A 309 -15.01 9.42 5.62
C ASN A 309 -15.39 9.86 4.20
N ASN A 310 -16.63 10.32 3.99
CA ASN A 310 -17.10 10.84 2.70
C ASN A 310 -17.05 12.38 2.61
N GLU A 311 -16.59 13.08 3.64
CA GLU A 311 -16.35 14.52 3.57
C GLU A 311 -15.26 14.80 2.50
N THR A 312 -15.43 15.87 1.73
CA THR A 312 -14.65 16.10 0.50
C THR A 312 -13.16 16.30 0.78
N ASN A 313 -12.79 17.10 1.78
CA ASN A 313 -11.39 17.37 2.12
C ASN A 313 -10.74 16.15 2.77
N ILE A 314 -11.46 15.47 3.68
CA ILE A 314 -10.97 14.26 4.36
C ILE A 314 -10.73 13.14 3.35
N ALA A 315 -11.71 12.85 2.48
CA ALA A 315 -11.60 11.82 1.46
C ALA A 315 -10.49 12.15 0.44
N ALA A 316 -10.36 13.41 0.01
CA ALA A 316 -9.32 13.84 -0.92
C ALA A 316 -7.90 13.72 -0.33
N ALA A 317 -7.74 13.93 0.98
CA ALA A 317 -6.49 13.71 1.70
C ALA A 317 -6.22 12.23 2.04
N GLY A 318 -7.17 11.34 1.70
CA GLY A 318 -7.13 9.92 2.05
C GLY A 318 -7.15 9.68 3.56
N GLY A 319 -7.77 10.58 4.33
CA GLY A 319 -8.02 10.37 5.74
C GLY A 319 -9.20 9.44 5.93
N LYS A 320 -9.10 8.50 6.88
CA LYS A 320 -10.24 7.69 7.31
C LYS A 320 -10.26 7.61 8.83
N VAL A 321 -11.46 7.45 9.37
CA VAL A 321 -11.69 7.10 10.76
C VAL A 321 -12.53 5.84 10.85
N SER A 322 -12.36 5.14 11.96
CA SER A 322 -13.33 4.19 12.49
C SER A 322 -14.12 4.87 13.60
N VAL A 323 -15.43 4.64 13.62
CA VAL A 323 -16.30 5.11 14.71
C VAL A 323 -16.98 3.90 15.31
N ARG A 324 -16.87 3.74 16.63
CA ARG A 324 -17.45 2.63 17.37
C ARG A 324 -18.25 3.17 18.55
N TYR A 325 -19.33 2.48 18.91
CA TYR A 325 -19.94 2.63 20.22
C TYR A 325 -19.44 1.54 21.16
N ASP A 326 -18.87 1.93 22.29
CA ASP A 326 -18.45 1.03 23.34
C ASP A 326 -19.58 0.81 24.35
N SER A 327 -20.40 -0.20 24.11
CA SER A 327 -21.54 -0.53 24.96
C SER A 327 -21.16 -0.92 26.39
N ALA A 328 -19.90 -1.31 26.64
CA ALA A 328 -19.42 -1.60 28.00
C ALA A 328 -19.22 -0.33 28.83
N ASN A 329 -18.87 0.78 28.18
CA ASN A 329 -18.58 2.07 28.82
C ASN A 329 -19.58 3.17 28.43
N ASP A 330 -20.60 2.85 27.64
CA ASP A 330 -21.69 3.73 27.19
C ASP A 330 -21.18 5.05 26.56
N ARG A 331 -20.28 4.92 25.58
CA ARG A 331 -19.61 6.06 24.92
C ARG A 331 -19.22 5.76 23.48
N PHE A 332 -19.07 6.80 22.68
CA PHE A 332 -18.47 6.69 21.34
C PHE A 332 -16.94 6.78 21.39
N GLU A 333 -16.29 6.10 20.44
CA GLU A 333 -14.86 6.16 20.22
C GLU A 333 -14.59 6.41 18.74
N LEU A 334 -13.73 7.39 18.43
CA LEU A 334 -13.23 7.67 17.09
C LEU A 334 -11.75 7.35 17.05
N ALA A 335 -11.30 6.63 16.03
CA ALA A 335 -9.87 6.37 15.82
C ALA A 335 -9.51 6.57 14.35
N THR A 336 -8.36 7.19 14.08
CA THR A 336 -7.81 7.28 12.70
C THR A 336 -7.46 5.90 12.17
N ASP A 337 -7.46 5.72 10.85
CA ASP A 337 -6.87 4.53 10.23
C ASP A 337 -5.33 4.55 10.29
N ARG A 338 -4.75 5.74 10.17
CA ARG A 338 -3.30 5.98 10.24
C ARG A 338 -2.77 5.93 11.67
N TYR A 339 -1.50 5.56 11.76
CA TYR A 339 -0.67 5.61 12.96
C TYR A 339 0.33 6.75 12.82
N GLY A 340 0.85 7.25 13.95
CA GLY A 340 1.95 8.22 13.95
C GLY A 340 1.53 9.64 14.27
N SER A 341 2.52 10.54 14.35
CA SER A 341 2.30 11.97 14.65
C SER A 341 1.52 12.72 13.57
N GLN A 342 1.43 12.15 12.36
CA GLN A 342 0.59 12.67 11.29
C GLN A 342 -0.88 12.22 11.41
N ALA A 343 -1.18 11.25 12.26
CA ALA A 343 -2.54 10.87 12.58
C ALA A 343 -3.08 11.85 13.62
N SER A 344 -4.12 12.61 13.28
CA SER A 344 -4.74 13.55 14.22
C SER A 344 -6.25 13.62 14.05
N ILE A 345 -6.93 13.89 15.15
CA ILE A 345 -8.37 14.20 15.18
C ILE A 345 -8.52 15.50 15.96
N GLU A 346 -9.25 16.46 15.41
CA GLU A 346 -9.64 17.68 16.12
C GLU A 346 -11.11 18.00 15.83
N LEU A 347 -11.92 18.07 16.88
CA LEU A 347 -13.33 18.41 16.80
C LEU A 347 -13.49 19.93 16.91
N THR A 348 -13.71 20.61 15.78
CA THR A 348 -13.64 22.08 15.71
C THR A 348 -14.98 22.78 15.93
N GLY A 349 -16.11 22.07 15.80
CA GLY A 349 -17.43 22.70 15.87
C GLY A 349 -18.61 21.80 15.51
N GLY A 350 -19.80 22.40 15.37
CA GLY A 350 -21.03 21.70 15.01
C GLY A 350 -22.02 21.49 16.17
N THR A 351 -23.30 21.43 15.84
CA THR A 351 -24.40 21.32 16.80
C THR A 351 -24.48 19.95 17.48
N ALA A 352 -23.95 18.90 16.85
CA ALA A 352 -23.84 17.57 17.44
C ALA A 352 -22.87 17.55 18.63
N LEU A 353 -21.85 18.41 18.63
CA LEU A 353 -20.92 18.57 19.75
C LEU A 353 -21.53 19.42 20.86
N THR A 354 -22.11 20.57 20.52
CA THR A 354 -22.64 21.50 21.52
C THR A 354 -23.89 21.00 22.24
N SER A 355 -24.66 20.11 21.59
CA SER A 355 -25.79 19.42 22.23
C SER A 355 -25.37 18.30 23.19
N GLY A 356 -24.11 17.84 23.11
CA GLY A 356 -23.60 16.69 23.87
C GLY A 356 -24.14 15.34 23.38
N VAL A 357 -24.86 15.29 22.25
CA VAL A 357 -25.54 14.08 21.77
C VAL A 357 -24.55 12.95 21.41
N LEU A 358 -23.31 13.30 21.06
CA LEU A 358 -22.24 12.37 20.74
C LEU A 358 -21.30 12.07 21.92
N GLY A 359 -21.44 12.77 23.05
CA GLY A 359 -20.52 12.67 24.18
C GLY A 359 -19.15 13.34 23.95
N PHE A 360 -18.91 13.94 22.79
CA PHE A 360 -17.72 14.74 22.51
C PHE A 360 -17.97 16.24 22.68
N SER A 361 -16.91 17.00 22.87
CA SER A 361 -16.92 18.46 23.00
C SER A 361 -16.12 19.13 21.90
N VAL A 362 -16.45 20.40 21.62
CA VAL A 362 -15.62 21.26 20.76
C VAL A 362 -14.26 21.47 21.42
N GLY A 363 -13.20 21.24 20.65
CA GLY A 363 -11.80 21.33 21.10
C GLY A 363 -11.21 19.98 21.53
N ASP A 364 -12.01 18.92 21.63
CA ASP A 364 -11.48 17.57 21.83
C ASP A 364 -10.55 17.22 20.66
N SER A 365 -9.32 16.86 20.98
CA SER A 365 -8.31 16.51 20.00
C SER A 365 -7.36 15.45 20.54
N ASP A 366 -6.84 14.66 19.62
CA ASP A 366 -5.78 13.70 19.90
C ASP A 366 -4.84 13.59 18.69
N THR A 367 -3.62 13.16 18.94
CA THR A 367 -2.59 12.96 17.93
C THR A 367 -1.87 11.65 18.20
N GLY A 368 -1.72 10.82 17.17
CA GLY A 368 -1.02 9.56 17.26
C GLY A 368 0.46 9.75 17.56
N VAL A 369 1.12 8.63 17.84
CA VAL A 369 2.54 8.59 18.19
C VAL A 369 3.28 7.75 17.17
N ASP A 370 4.43 8.23 16.69
CA ASP A 370 5.30 7.45 15.81
C ASP A 370 6.05 6.38 16.59
N VAL A 371 6.35 5.25 15.94
CA VAL A 371 7.25 4.26 16.52
C VAL A 371 8.60 4.90 16.83
N GLY A 372 9.05 4.75 18.06
CA GLY A 372 10.36 5.21 18.51
C GLY A 372 11.19 4.02 18.97
N GLY A 373 12.50 4.05 18.74
CA GLY A 373 13.35 2.97 19.19
C GLY A 373 14.81 3.16 18.84
N GLN A 374 15.55 2.06 18.91
CA GLN A 374 16.94 2.01 18.50
C GLN A 374 17.30 0.65 17.93
N ILE A 375 18.32 0.66 17.08
CA ILE A 375 19.02 -0.53 16.62
C ILE A 375 20.45 -0.51 17.16
N SER A 376 20.95 -1.66 17.59
CA SER A 376 22.29 -1.80 18.15
C SER A 376 23.05 -2.91 17.45
N ASP A 377 24.30 -2.65 17.09
CA ASP A 377 25.23 -3.69 16.62
C ASP A 377 25.72 -4.50 17.84
N PRO A 378 25.44 -5.82 17.89
CA PRO A 378 25.82 -6.65 19.03
C PRO A 378 27.33 -6.86 19.15
N VAL A 379 28.11 -6.60 18.09
CA VAL A 379 29.57 -6.77 18.06
C VAL A 379 30.27 -5.49 18.50
N THR A 380 29.89 -4.34 17.93
CA THR A 380 30.57 -3.06 18.21
C THR A 380 29.95 -2.29 19.37
N GLY A 381 28.70 -2.57 19.73
CA GLY A 381 27.91 -1.79 20.69
C GLY A 381 27.41 -0.45 20.15
N ASN A 382 27.71 -0.12 18.87
CA ASN A 382 27.22 1.08 18.23
C ASN A 382 25.69 1.04 18.15
N THR A 383 25.05 2.15 18.48
CA THR A 383 23.59 2.25 18.53
C THR A 383 23.12 3.44 17.71
N TYR A 384 21.98 3.28 17.04
CA TYR A 384 21.28 4.34 16.33
C TYR A 384 19.83 4.41 16.81
N THR A 385 19.43 5.56 17.34
CA THR A 385 18.04 5.83 17.73
C THR A 385 17.27 6.36 16.54
N PHE A 386 16.02 5.95 16.41
CA PHE A 386 15.12 6.36 15.35
C PHE A 386 13.77 6.83 15.91
N THR A 387 13.15 7.73 15.16
CA THR A 387 11.71 8.01 15.21
C THR A 387 11.19 7.69 13.83
N GLY A 388 10.22 6.79 13.74
CA GLY A 388 9.59 6.38 12.50
C GLY A 388 8.55 7.39 12.01
N GLU A 389 7.82 6.98 10.98
CA GLU A 389 6.62 7.64 10.48
C GLU A 389 5.47 6.61 10.61
N GLY A 390 4.61 6.81 11.60
CA GLY A 390 3.65 5.79 12.04
C GLY A 390 4.37 4.53 12.49
N ARG A 391 4.14 3.43 11.77
CA ARG A 391 4.78 2.13 12.02
C ARG A 391 6.05 1.90 11.18
N ARG A 392 6.32 2.76 10.19
CA ARG A 392 7.45 2.63 9.29
C ARG A 392 8.69 3.23 9.93
N VAL A 393 9.76 2.45 9.99
CA VAL A 393 11.09 2.89 10.37
C VAL A 393 11.96 2.98 9.14
N ARG A 394 12.68 4.10 8.99
CA ARG A 394 13.74 4.26 8.00
C ARG A 394 15.02 4.62 8.74
N VAL A 395 16.03 3.74 8.65
CA VAL A 395 17.33 3.98 9.25
C VAL A 395 18.04 5.07 8.44
N SER A 396 18.29 6.22 9.08
CA SER A 396 18.87 7.39 8.41
C SER A 396 20.23 7.09 7.78
N ASP A 397 20.50 7.76 6.66
CA ASP A 397 21.81 7.78 6.02
C ASP A 397 22.91 8.36 6.94
N TYR A 398 22.52 9.11 7.98
CA TYR A 398 23.43 9.64 9.01
C TYR A 398 23.74 8.67 10.15
N ALA A 399 23.28 7.41 10.10
CA ALA A 399 23.65 6.42 11.09
C ALA A 399 25.19 6.24 11.15
N LEU A 400 25.71 5.66 12.23
CA LEU A 400 27.15 5.36 12.33
C LEU A 400 27.56 4.30 11.29
N ASP A 401 28.83 4.31 10.89
CA ASP A 401 29.35 3.26 10.00
C ASP A 401 29.25 1.88 10.67
N GLY A 402 28.90 0.86 9.89
CA GLY A 402 28.57 -0.48 10.37
C GLY A 402 27.10 -0.70 10.76
N LEU A 403 26.29 0.37 10.84
CA LEU A 403 24.85 0.28 11.03
C LEU A 403 24.09 0.21 9.69
N PRO A 404 22.86 -0.32 9.66
CA PRO A 404 22.13 -0.63 8.44
C PRO A 404 21.51 0.62 7.80
N LYS A 405 22.35 1.55 7.34
CA LYS A 405 21.93 2.78 6.65
C LYS A 405 20.99 2.46 5.49
N GLY A 406 19.88 3.20 5.41
CA GLY A 406 18.90 3.01 4.35
C GLY A 406 17.99 1.79 4.50
N LEU A 407 18.14 0.98 5.56
CA LEU A 407 17.20 -0.10 5.84
C LEU A 407 15.86 0.47 6.27
N GLU A 408 14.79 -0.11 5.74
CA GLU A 408 13.42 0.25 6.03
C GLU A 408 12.63 -0.99 6.44
N PHE A 409 11.86 -0.85 7.52
CA PHE A 409 11.04 -1.93 8.07
C PHE A 409 9.80 -1.38 8.77
N ASN A 410 8.77 -2.21 8.87
CA ASN A 410 7.54 -1.93 9.59
C ASN A 410 7.61 -2.55 10.98
N VAL A 411 7.03 -1.89 11.98
CA VAL A 411 6.90 -2.42 13.34
C VAL A 411 5.44 -2.37 13.77
N GLU A 412 4.85 -3.53 14.02
CA GLU A 412 3.48 -3.67 14.48
C GLU A 412 3.39 -4.07 15.96
N GLY A 413 2.16 -3.96 16.48
CA GLY A 413 1.84 -4.22 17.88
C GLY A 413 2.19 -3.08 18.82
N SER A 414 1.73 -3.20 20.07
CA SER A 414 1.91 -2.20 21.13
C SER A 414 3.06 -2.53 22.09
N ALA A 415 3.78 -3.63 21.87
CA ALA A 415 4.87 -4.05 22.75
C ALA A 415 6.08 -3.12 22.62
N THR A 416 6.55 -2.60 23.76
CA THR A 416 7.79 -1.84 23.90
C THR A 416 8.87 -2.68 24.58
N GLY A 417 10.11 -2.20 24.57
CA GLY A 417 11.27 -2.90 25.10
C GLY A 417 12.06 -3.63 24.01
N ASN A 418 12.78 -4.68 24.40
CA ASN A 418 13.56 -5.49 23.47
C ASN A 418 12.61 -6.33 22.60
N ARG A 419 12.73 -6.18 21.27
CA ARG A 419 11.95 -6.91 20.26
C ARG A 419 12.83 -7.91 19.47
N GLY A 420 13.95 -8.32 20.07
CA GLY A 420 14.86 -9.32 19.50
C GLY A 420 15.80 -8.74 18.45
N SER A 421 16.10 -9.50 17.41
CA SER A 421 17.09 -9.13 16.38
C SER A 421 16.49 -9.07 14.98
N ILE A 422 17.04 -8.17 14.16
CA ILE A 422 16.77 -8.06 12.74
C ILE A 422 18.04 -8.37 11.95
N THR A 423 17.93 -9.23 10.94
CA THR A 423 19.03 -9.66 10.07
C THR A 423 18.74 -9.26 8.64
N PHE A 424 19.50 -8.30 8.11
CA PHE A 424 19.40 -7.91 6.70
C PHE A 424 20.34 -8.76 5.86
N SER A 425 19.83 -9.24 4.72
CA SER A 425 20.57 -10.11 3.82
C SER A 425 20.17 -9.86 2.38
N ARG A 426 21.13 -9.96 1.46
CA ARG A 426 20.91 -9.86 0.02
C ARG A 426 20.87 -11.26 -0.58
N GLY A 427 19.79 -11.56 -1.28
CA GLY A 427 19.69 -12.75 -2.12
C GLY A 427 20.72 -12.76 -3.26
N VAL A 428 20.80 -13.88 -3.96
CA VAL A 428 21.82 -14.16 -4.96
C VAL A 428 21.81 -13.12 -6.09
N ALA A 429 20.64 -12.77 -6.63
CA ALA A 429 20.53 -11.79 -7.70
C ALA A 429 20.94 -10.39 -7.22
N ALA A 430 20.50 -9.97 -6.03
CA ALA A 430 20.88 -8.69 -5.43
C ALA A 430 22.40 -8.60 -5.17
N ARG A 431 23.05 -9.69 -4.76
CA ARG A 431 24.51 -9.74 -4.59
C ARG A 431 25.26 -9.60 -5.91
N ILE A 432 24.80 -10.29 -6.96
CA ILE A 432 25.39 -10.19 -8.29
C ILE A 432 25.29 -8.76 -8.81
N VAL A 433 24.10 -8.14 -8.75
CA VAL A 433 23.89 -6.74 -9.17
C VAL A 433 24.84 -5.81 -8.43
N ASN A 434 24.90 -5.89 -7.10
CA ASN A 434 25.78 -5.02 -6.31
C ASN A 434 27.27 -5.24 -6.64
N ALA A 435 27.68 -6.48 -6.88
CA ALA A 435 29.05 -6.77 -7.28
C ALA A 435 29.40 -6.17 -8.65
N PHE A 436 28.49 -6.27 -9.64
CA PHE A 436 28.67 -5.65 -10.95
C PHE A 436 28.77 -4.13 -10.85
N GLU A 437 27.90 -3.49 -10.06
CA GLU A 437 27.97 -2.05 -9.80
C GLU A 437 29.33 -1.65 -9.22
N GLN A 438 29.82 -2.41 -8.23
CA GLN A 438 31.15 -2.18 -7.65
C GLN A 438 32.27 -2.38 -8.67
N TRP A 439 32.25 -3.45 -9.46
CA TRP A 439 33.29 -3.74 -10.45
C TRP A 439 33.35 -2.70 -11.57
N MET A 440 32.21 -2.20 -12.02
CA MET A 440 32.07 -1.23 -13.10
C MET A 440 32.25 0.23 -12.65
N SER A 441 32.21 0.50 -11.34
CA SER A 441 32.49 1.83 -10.79
C SER A 441 33.89 2.31 -11.20
N ALA A 442 34.12 3.63 -11.15
CA ALA A 442 35.42 4.21 -11.50
C ALA A 442 36.59 3.64 -10.67
N GLU A 443 36.33 3.34 -9.40
CA GLU A 443 37.30 2.72 -8.48
C GLU A 443 37.31 1.18 -8.58
N GLY A 444 36.35 0.60 -9.30
CA GLY A 444 36.18 -0.82 -9.49
C GLY A 444 37.24 -1.45 -10.39
N VAL A 445 37.41 -2.77 -10.28
CA VAL A 445 38.43 -3.52 -11.02
C VAL A 445 38.30 -3.42 -12.54
N VAL A 446 37.07 -3.28 -13.06
CA VAL A 446 36.83 -3.08 -14.50
C VAL A 446 37.04 -1.61 -14.86
N GLY A 447 36.54 -0.67 -14.04
CA GLY A 447 36.75 0.77 -14.24
C GLY A 447 38.22 1.15 -14.30
N GLN A 448 39.01 0.73 -13.31
CA GLN A 448 40.46 0.94 -13.25
C GLN A 448 41.21 0.33 -14.43
N LYS A 449 40.76 -0.84 -14.90
CA LYS A 449 41.37 -1.49 -16.08
C LYS A 449 41.06 -0.74 -17.37
N LEU A 450 39.83 -0.24 -17.52
CA LEU A 450 39.42 0.56 -18.66
C LEU A 450 40.20 1.89 -18.70
N GLU A 451 40.36 2.55 -17.55
CA GLU A 451 41.18 3.75 -17.42
C GLU A 451 42.64 3.47 -17.83
N SER A 452 43.24 2.41 -17.31
CA SER A 452 44.61 2.00 -17.67
C SER A 452 44.80 1.72 -19.16
N LEU A 453 43.79 1.14 -19.84
CA LEU A 453 43.83 0.90 -21.28
C LEU A 453 43.69 2.19 -22.08
N ASN A 454 42.81 3.10 -21.67
CA ASN A 454 42.64 4.40 -22.31
C ASN A 454 43.91 5.26 -22.18
N ASP A 455 44.57 5.23 -21.03
CA ASP A 455 45.83 5.94 -20.83
C ASP A 455 46.97 5.40 -21.69
N LYS A 456 46.96 4.10 -22.01
CA LYS A 456 47.95 3.51 -22.94
C LYS A 456 47.71 3.87 -24.41
N GLN A 457 46.51 4.32 -24.77
CA GLN A 457 46.19 4.75 -26.12
C GLN A 457 46.47 6.24 -26.38
N ARG A 458 46.58 7.04 -25.31
CA ARG A 458 47.00 8.44 -25.34
C ARG A 458 48.53 8.53 -25.42
#